data_AF-A0A9X8VC12-F1
#
_entry.id   AF-A0A9X8VC12-F1
#
_cell.length_a   1.000
_cell.length_b   1.000
_cell.length_c   1.000
_cell.angle_alpha   90.00
_cell.angle_beta   90.00
_cell.angle_gamma   90.00
#
_symmetry.space_group_name_H-M   'P 1'
#
loop_
_entity.id
_entity.type
_entity.pdbx_description
1 polymer ?
#
loop_
_entity_poly.entity_id
_entity_poly.type
_entity_poly.pdbx_seq_one_letter_code
_entity_poly.pdbx_strand_id
1 'polypeptide(L)'
;PYVLPHNKTRTVIRTDTHQGTGFNELSFEDAATREQVFLHAQKDHDTVINNNHRQSVGNDQHLSVVQDKFERIDRHSHRVVARDDYEQIQQDHHQSIGRNFIQSITQSFKRFIGGGEVTRIEGSRQTTLTGSEEAIIGANQRTVVNSDHYLKATDIVLEAGQSFTVKGPGGFMKIDDSGITLQGNL
;
A
#
# COMPACT_ATOMS: atom_id res chain seq x y z
N PRO A 1 -40.90 5.85 -25.35
CA PRO A 1 -41.76 6.48 -24.32
C PRO A 1 -42.26 5.43 -23.33
N TYR A 2 -42.26 5.74 -22.03
CA TYR A 2 -42.82 4.83 -21.03
C TYR A 2 -44.35 4.80 -21.14
N VAL A 3 -44.95 3.60 -21.12
CA VAL A 3 -46.38 3.42 -21.36
C VAL A 3 -47.20 3.87 -20.15
N LEU A 4 -48.23 4.68 -20.40
CA LEU A 4 -49.25 5.04 -19.41
C LEU A 4 -50.40 4.02 -19.42
N PRO A 5 -51.07 3.75 -18.29
CA PRO A 5 -50.92 4.40 -16.98
C PRO A 5 -49.85 3.77 -16.08
N HIS A 6 -49.15 2.73 -16.53
CA HIS A 6 -48.21 1.96 -15.70
C HIS A 6 -47.06 2.81 -15.13
N ASN A 7 -46.61 3.84 -15.85
CA ASN A 7 -45.53 4.75 -15.45
C ASN A 7 -46.04 6.14 -15.06
N LYS A 8 -47.25 6.23 -14.50
CA LYS A 8 -47.89 7.50 -14.11
C LYS A 8 -47.14 8.31 -13.05
N THR A 9 -46.18 7.68 -12.35
CA THR A 9 -45.33 8.28 -11.32
C THR A 9 -43.93 8.65 -11.83
N ARG A 10 -43.69 8.56 -13.15
CA ARG A 10 -42.37 8.82 -13.75
C ARG A 10 -42.37 10.11 -14.58
N THR A 11 -41.41 10.99 -14.28
CA THR A 11 -41.10 12.17 -15.10
C THR A 11 -39.83 11.91 -15.90
N VAL A 12 -39.84 12.19 -17.21
CA VAL A 12 -38.72 11.88 -18.11
C VAL A 12 -38.43 13.06 -19.03
N ILE A 13 -37.18 13.52 -19.03
CA ILE A 13 -36.62 14.41 -20.04
C ILE A 13 -35.61 13.58 -20.84
N ARG A 14 -35.98 13.18 -22.06
CA ARG A 14 -35.15 12.36 -22.94
C ARG A 14 -34.99 13.03 -24.30
N THR A 15 -33.79 12.97 -24.85
CA THR A 15 -33.47 13.37 -26.22
C THR A 15 -32.79 12.23 -26.96
N ASP A 16 -33.22 11.95 -28.19
CA ASP A 16 -32.57 10.96 -29.03
C ASP A 16 -31.28 11.53 -29.62
N THR A 17 -30.29 10.67 -29.82
CA THR A 17 -29.06 11.06 -30.52
C THR A 17 -29.39 11.48 -31.95
N HIS A 18 -29.08 12.72 -32.30
CA HIS A 18 -29.30 13.23 -33.66
C HIS A 18 -28.39 12.50 -34.67
N GLN A 19 -28.98 11.95 -35.74
CA GLN A 19 -28.28 11.22 -36.79
C GLN A 19 -27.39 10.07 -36.26
N GLY A 20 -27.82 9.43 -35.16
CA GLY A 20 -27.11 8.31 -34.56
C GLY A 20 -28.02 7.44 -33.72
N THR A 21 -27.42 6.46 -33.04
CA THR A 21 -28.12 5.56 -32.12
C THR A 21 -27.81 5.94 -30.68
N GLY A 22 -28.83 6.01 -29.83
CA GLY A 22 -28.66 6.32 -28.41
C GLY A 22 -29.61 7.41 -27.92
N PHE A 23 -29.48 7.77 -26.65
CA PHE A 23 -30.28 8.82 -26.04
C PHE A 23 -29.59 9.40 -24.79
N ASN A 24 -29.88 10.65 -24.46
CA ASN A 24 -29.59 11.19 -23.13
C ASN A 24 -30.89 11.22 -22.32
N GLU A 25 -30.81 10.96 -21.02
CA GLU A 25 -31.98 10.95 -20.15
C GLU A 25 -31.68 11.50 -18.76
N LEU A 26 -32.60 12.31 -18.27
CA LEU A 26 -32.83 12.53 -16.86
C LEU A 26 -34.25 12.08 -16.53
N SER A 27 -34.40 11.14 -15.59
CA SER A 27 -35.72 10.72 -15.13
C SER A 27 -35.84 10.59 -13.61
N PHE A 28 -37.08 10.78 -13.13
CA PHE A 28 -37.49 10.71 -11.74
C PHE A 28 -38.63 9.70 -11.61
N GLU A 29 -38.52 8.78 -10.66
CA GLU A 29 -39.58 7.89 -10.21
C GLU A 29 -39.96 8.29 -8.78
N ASP A 30 -41.24 8.62 -8.56
CA ASP A 30 -41.75 9.14 -7.27
C ASP A 30 -42.69 8.15 -6.56
N ALA A 31 -42.86 6.93 -7.09
CA ALA A 31 -43.63 5.91 -6.38
C ALA A 31 -42.93 5.50 -5.08
N ALA A 32 -43.68 5.57 -3.97
CA ALA A 32 -43.23 5.15 -2.65
C ALA A 32 -42.49 3.81 -2.70
N THR A 33 -41.34 3.72 -2.04
CA THR A 33 -40.44 2.54 -1.97
C THR A 33 -39.70 2.16 -3.26
N ARG A 34 -39.87 2.94 -4.34
CA ARG A 34 -39.22 2.74 -5.63
C ARG A 34 -38.59 4.02 -6.17
N GLU A 35 -38.37 5.00 -5.30
CA GLU A 35 -37.90 6.32 -5.67
C GLU A 35 -36.51 6.24 -6.34
N GLN A 36 -36.37 6.92 -7.47
CA GLN A 36 -35.12 6.89 -8.23
C GLN A 36 -34.93 8.19 -9.01
N VAL A 37 -33.69 8.69 -9.02
CA VAL A 37 -33.20 9.62 -10.04
C VAL A 37 -32.25 8.85 -10.94
N PHE A 38 -32.48 8.89 -12.25
CA PHE A 38 -31.63 8.27 -13.25
C PHE A 38 -31.06 9.33 -14.18
N LEU A 39 -29.73 9.33 -14.33
CA LEU A 39 -29.01 10.17 -15.29
C LEU A 39 -28.23 9.25 -16.23
N HIS A 40 -28.46 9.43 -17.53
CA HIS A 40 -27.71 8.76 -18.59
C HIS A 40 -27.16 9.79 -19.56
N ALA A 41 -25.84 9.81 -19.69
CA ALA A 41 -25.13 10.52 -20.74
C ALA A 41 -24.62 9.50 -21.76
N GLN A 42 -25.00 9.67 -23.04
CA GLN A 42 -24.68 8.70 -24.10
C GLN A 42 -23.17 8.63 -24.42
N LYS A 43 -22.43 9.70 -24.16
CA LYS A 43 -21.01 9.79 -24.49
C LYS A 43 -20.20 10.41 -23.36
N ASP A 44 -20.34 11.72 -23.17
CA ASP A 44 -19.55 12.50 -22.23
C ASP A 44 -20.47 13.10 -21.16
N HIS A 45 -20.04 13.10 -19.91
CA HIS A 45 -20.70 13.80 -18.80
C HIS A 45 -19.68 14.66 -18.07
N ASP A 46 -19.69 15.96 -18.37
CA ASP A 46 -18.89 16.94 -17.66
C ASP A 46 -19.69 17.55 -16.51
N THR A 47 -19.10 17.56 -15.31
CA THR A 47 -19.65 18.26 -14.15
C THR A 47 -18.65 19.28 -13.64
N VAL A 48 -19.03 20.56 -13.63
CA VAL A 48 -18.24 21.65 -13.06
C VAL A 48 -18.98 22.22 -11.86
N ILE A 49 -18.35 22.17 -10.69
CA ILE A 49 -18.85 22.78 -9.46
C ILE A 49 -17.90 23.89 -9.02
N ASN A 50 -18.32 25.15 -9.18
CA ASN A 50 -17.46 26.32 -8.88
C ASN A 50 -17.25 26.59 -7.39
N ASN A 51 -18.08 26.01 -6.51
CA ASN A 51 -18.04 26.30 -5.08
C ASN A 51 -17.91 25.02 -4.26
N ASN A 52 -19.03 24.37 -3.95
CA ASN A 52 -19.03 23.19 -3.08
C ASN A 52 -19.85 22.07 -3.70
N HIS A 53 -19.26 20.88 -3.78
CA HIS A 53 -19.96 19.63 -4.01
C HIS A 53 -20.02 18.86 -2.69
N ARG A 54 -21.19 18.35 -2.33
CA ARG A 54 -21.37 17.49 -1.17
C ARG A 54 -22.22 16.31 -1.60
N GLN A 55 -21.71 15.11 -1.32
CA GLN A 55 -22.39 13.85 -1.58
C GLN A 55 -22.55 13.10 -0.26
N SER A 56 -23.71 12.50 -0.06
CA SER A 56 -23.99 11.57 1.03
C SER A 56 -24.70 10.37 0.45
N VAL A 57 -24.22 9.18 0.76
CA VAL A 57 -24.80 7.91 0.30
C VAL A 57 -25.21 7.13 1.54
N GLY A 58 -26.49 6.75 1.61
CA GLY A 58 -27.05 6.13 2.81
C GLY A 58 -26.70 4.65 3.00
N ASN A 59 -26.42 3.94 1.90
CA ASN A 59 -26.10 2.50 1.93
C ASN A 59 -24.81 2.21 1.16
N ASP A 60 -24.90 2.04 -0.16
CA ASP A 60 -23.79 1.55 -0.98
C ASP A 60 -23.42 2.53 -2.10
N GLN A 61 -22.12 2.67 -2.36
CA GLN A 61 -21.57 3.38 -3.51
C GLN A 61 -20.69 2.43 -4.32
N HIS A 62 -20.99 2.30 -5.62
CA HIS A 62 -20.19 1.55 -6.58
C HIS A 62 -19.63 2.49 -7.65
N LEU A 63 -18.33 2.38 -7.92
CA LEU A 63 -17.65 3.08 -9.01
C LEU A 63 -16.92 2.04 -9.87
N SER A 64 -17.18 2.05 -11.17
CA SER A 64 -16.45 1.25 -12.15
C SER A 64 -15.86 2.18 -13.21
N VAL A 65 -14.55 2.10 -13.40
CA VAL A 65 -13.79 2.85 -14.40
C VAL A 65 -13.04 1.83 -15.23
N VAL A 66 -13.36 1.75 -16.52
CA VAL A 66 -12.84 0.69 -17.43
C VAL A 66 -11.42 1.00 -17.91
N GLN A 67 -11.10 2.29 -18.03
CA GLN A 67 -9.78 2.76 -18.47
C GLN A 67 -9.10 3.43 -17.28
N ASP A 68 -8.96 4.74 -17.30
CA ASP A 68 -8.13 5.47 -16.35
C ASP A 68 -8.94 6.28 -15.33
N LYS A 69 -8.51 6.23 -14.07
CA LYS A 69 -8.94 7.18 -13.02
C LYS A 69 -7.77 8.10 -12.68
N PHE A 70 -7.95 9.40 -12.89
CA PHE A 70 -7.03 10.42 -12.39
C PHE A 70 -7.70 11.25 -11.29
N GLU A 71 -6.97 11.49 -10.20
CA GLU A 71 -7.43 12.28 -9.07
C GLU A 71 -6.32 13.23 -8.63
N ARG A 72 -6.62 14.53 -8.57
CA ARG A 72 -5.71 15.57 -8.10
C ARG A 72 -6.34 16.30 -6.92
N ILE A 73 -5.64 16.32 -5.80
CA ILE A 73 -6.04 17.02 -4.58
C ILE A 73 -4.93 18.01 -4.22
N ASP A 74 -5.18 19.31 -4.42
CA ASP A 74 -4.13 20.34 -4.23
C ASP A 74 -3.82 20.62 -2.75
N ARG A 75 -4.73 20.28 -1.83
CA ARG A 75 -4.55 20.50 -0.39
C ARG A 75 -4.48 19.19 0.39
N HIS A 76 -5.62 18.72 0.92
CA HIS A 76 -5.65 17.65 1.90
C HIS A 76 -6.64 16.56 1.49
N SER A 77 -6.25 15.31 1.68
CA SER A 77 -7.11 14.14 1.60
C SER A 77 -7.14 13.46 2.97
N HIS A 78 -8.35 13.19 3.46
CA HIS A 78 -8.56 12.47 4.71
C HIS A 78 -9.49 11.28 4.43
N ARG A 79 -9.05 10.08 4.81
CA ARG A 79 -9.82 8.85 4.67
C ARG A 79 -9.91 8.15 6.02
N VAL A 80 -11.12 7.74 6.39
CA VAL A 80 -11.39 6.93 7.57
C VAL A 80 -12.20 5.72 7.12
N VAL A 81 -11.70 4.53 7.41
CA VAL A 81 -12.39 3.26 7.17
C VAL A 81 -12.64 2.63 8.54
N ALA A 82 -13.91 2.43 8.90
CA ALA A 82 -14.28 1.99 10.25
C ALA A 82 -14.06 0.49 10.48
N ARG A 83 -13.99 -0.29 9.40
CA ARG A 83 -13.76 -1.74 9.41
C ARG A 83 -12.53 -2.05 8.56
N ASP A 84 -12.71 -2.80 7.49
CA ASP A 84 -11.62 -3.33 6.68
C ASP A 84 -11.39 -2.52 5.40
N ASP A 85 -10.12 -2.46 4.99
CA ASP A 85 -9.68 -1.89 3.72
C ASP A 85 -8.92 -2.95 2.93
N TYR A 86 -9.30 -3.15 1.67
CA TYR A 86 -8.68 -4.13 0.77
C TYR A 86 -8.29 -3.44 -0.53
N GLU A 87 -6.99 -3.53 -0.86
CA GLU A 87 -6.43 -3.00 -2.09
C GLU A 87 -5.72 -4.12 -2.85
N GLN A 88 -6.03 -4.24 -4.14
CA GLN A 88 -5.36 -5.18 -5.03
C GLN A 88 -4.85 -4.42 -6.26
N ILE A 89 -3.53 -4.44 -6.44
CA ILE A 89 -2.84 -3.86 -7.59
C ILE A 89 -2.17 -5.03 -8.32
N GLN A 90 -2.57 -5.27 -9.56
CA GLN A 90 -2.10 -6.44 -10.33
C GLN A 90 -0.68 -6.27 -10.88
N GLN A 91 -0.28 -5.01 -11.09
CA GLN A 91 1.02 -4.63 -11.63
C GLN A 91 1.78 -3.87 -10.54
N ASP A 92 2.19 -2.62 -10.80
CA ASP A 92 3.08 -1.87 -9.91
C ASP A 92 2.35 -0.86 -9.01
N HIS A 93 2.84 -0.71 -7.78
CA HIS A 93 2.49 0.40 -6.88
C HIS A 93 3.73 1.31 -6.73
N HIS A 94 3.65 2.54 -7.26
CA HIS A 94 4.66 3.58 -7.02
C HIS A 94 4.14 4.62 -6.03
N GLN A 95 4.88 4.84 -4.94
CA GLN A 95 4.54 5.84 -3.92
C GLN A 95 5.74 6.76 -3.67
N SER A 96 5.50 8.07 -3.77
CA SER A 96 6.48 9.11 -3.43
C SER A 96 5.91 10.01 -2.33
N ILE A 97 6.68 10.18 -1.25
CA ILE A 97 6.26 10.94 -0.07
C ILE A 97 7.32 12.01 0.17
N GLY A 98 6.95 13.27 -0.04
CA GLY A 98 7.90 14.39 0.03
C GLY A 98 8.35 14.77 1.45
N ARG A 99 7.69 14.24 2.48
CA ARG A 99 8.04 14.47 3.90
C ARG A 99 8.09 13.14 4.65
N ASN A 100 7.16 12.91 5.57
CA ASN A 100 7.21 11.78 6.49
C ASN A 100 6.17 10.71 6.12
N PHE A 101 6.57 9.45 6.18
CA PHE A 101 5.65 8.31 6.21
C PHE A 101 5.57 7.79 7.65
N ILE A 102 4.37 7.85 8.24
CA ILE A 102 4.13 7.37 9.61
C ILE A 102 3.09 6.27 9.52
N GLN A 103 3.45 5.08 9.97
CA GLN A 103 2.58 3.91 9.99
C GLN A 103 2.53 3.33 11.41
N SER A 104 1.33 3.10 11.92
CA SER A 104 1.10 2.45 13.22
C SER A 104 0.24 1.22 13.00
N ILE A 105 0.73 0.06 13.44
CA ILE A 105 0.07 -1.24 13.31
C ILE A 105 0.00 -1.83 14.72
N THR A 106 -1.22 -1.99 15.25
CA THR A 106 -1.43 -2.34 16.66
C THR A 106 -1.28 -3.83 16.94
N GLN A 107 -1.46 -4.69 15.93
CA GLN A 107 -1.40 -6.13 16.08
C GLN A 107 -0.18 -6.70 15.35
N SER A 108 -0.28 -6.94 14.03
CA SER A 108 0.78 -7.62 13.28
C SER A 108 0.99 -7.03 11.89
N PHE A 109 2.24 -7.04 11.45
CA PHE A 109 2.62 -6.73 10.08
C PHE A 109 3.23 -7.98 9.45
N LYS A 110 2.66 -8.45 8.34
CA LYS A 110 3.18 -9.58 7.57
C LYS A 110 3.54 -9.08 6.18
N ARG A 111 4.77 -9.31 5.76
CA ARG A 111 5.27 -8.91 4.45
C ARG A 111 5.88 -10.10 3.76
N PHE A 112 5.35 -10.42 2.59
CA PHE A 112 5.85 -11.50 1.73
C PHE A 112 6.40 -10.85 0.46
N ILE A 113 7.68 -11.08 0.17
CA ILE A 113 8.37 -10.54 -1.00
C ILE A 113 8.88 -11.74 -1.78
N GLY A 114 8.32 -11.99 -2.97
CA GLY A 114 8.76 -13.10 -3.82
C GLY A 114 10.10 -12.84 -4.53
N GLY A 115 10.47 -11.57 -4.70
CA GLY A 115 11.74 -11.13 -5.26
C GLY A 115 12.74 -10.66 -4.18
N GLY A 116 13.52 -9.62 -4.48
CA GLY A 116 14.46 -9.01 -3.54
C GLY A 116 13.92 -7.75 -2.84
N GLU A 117 14.49 -7.43 -1.69
CA GLU A 117 14.28 -6.15 -1.00
C GLU A 117 15.56 -5.31 -1.03
N VAL A 118 15.44 -4.06 -1.45
CA VAL A 118 16.52 -3.07 -1.35
C VAL A 118 16.04 -1.93 -0.47
N THR A 119 16.79 -1.69 0.61
CA THR A 119 16.55 -0.55 1.51
C THR A 119 17.79 0.34 1.53
N ARG A 120 17.60 1.64 1.26
CA ARG A 120 18.62 2.68 1.47
C ARG A 120 18.11 3.65 2.51
N ILE A 121 18.89 3.84 3.58
CA ILE A 121 18.60 4.82 4.63
C ILE A 121 19.84 5.71 4.72
N GLU A 122 19.67 7.01 4.45
CA GLU A 122 20.77 7.98 4.50
C GLU A 122 20.99 8.52 5.92
N GLY A 123 19.93 8.54 6.72
CA GLY A 123 19.98 8.82 8.15
C GLY A 123 20.27 7.58 8.99
N SER A 124 19.74 7.55 10.22
CA SER A 124 19.86 6.42 11.12
C SER A 124 18.69 5.44 11.00
N ARG A 125 18.95 4.18 11.34
CA ARG A 125 17.91 3.18 11.65
C ARG A 125 18.01 2.83 13.13
N GLN A 126 16.89 2.89 13.83
CA GLN A 126 16.76 2.41 15.19
C GLN A 126 15.64 1.36 15.24
N THR A 127 15.95 0.23 15.87
CA THR A 127 14.99 -0.86 16.08
C THR A 127 14.97 -1.17 17.57
N THR A 128 13.77 -1.26 18.15
CA THR A 128 13.56 -1.71 19.53
C THR A 128 12.60 -2.89 19.50
N LEU A 129 13.05 -4.04 19.99
CA LEU A 129 12.26 -5.26 20.11
C LEU A 129 12.17 -5.62 21.58
N THR A 130 10.96 -5.74 22.11
CA THR A 130 10.72 -6.22 23.48
C THR A 130 10.62 -7.74 23.55
N GLY A 131 10.31 -8.37 22.41
CA GLY A 131 10.37 -9.81 22.23
C GLY A 131 11.71 -10.26 21.62
N SER A 132 11.66 -11.29 20.78
CA SER A 132 12.83 -11.86 20.11
C SER A 132 12.97 -11.37 18.66
N GLU A 133 14.18 -11.50 18.13
CA GLU A 133 14.49 -11.42 16.69
C GLU A 133 15.04 -12.77 16.24
N GLU A 134 14.57 -13.26 15.10
CA GLU A 134 15.11 -14.45 14.44
C GLU A 134 15.37 -14.12 12.97
N ALA A 135 16.56 -14.48 12.48
CA ALA A 135 16.95 -14.30 11.10
C ALA A 135 17.46 -15.63 10.54
N ILE A 136 16.73 -16.19 9.58
CA ILE A 136 17.14 -17.40 8.85
C ILE A 136 17.64 -16.97 7.48
N ILE A 137 18.94 -17.15 7.22
CA ILE A 137 19.61 -16.69 5.99
C ILE A 137 20.15 -17.93 5.27
N GLY A 138 19.50 -18.30 4.16
CA GLY A 138 19.83 -19.54 3.43
C GLY A 138 21.13 -19.52 2.61
N ALA A 139 21.75 -18.35 2.47
CA ALA A 139 23.02 -18.17 1.75
C ALA A 139 23.99 -17.34 2.60
N ASN A 140 24.42 -16.18 2.12
CA ASN A 140 25.44 -15.38 2.78
C ASN A 140 24.84 -14.20 3.56
N GLN A 141 25.36 -13.95 4.75
CA GLN A 141 25.18 -12.68 5.47
C GLN A 141 26.52 -11.93 5.49
N ARG A 142 26.51 -10.66 5.07
CA ARG A 142 27.68 -9.79 5.16
C ARG A 142 27.30 -8.49 5.87
N THR A 143 28.00 -8.21 6.97
CA THR A 143 27.85 -6.98 7.74
C THR A 143 29.15 -6.19 7.65
N VAL A 144 29.07 -4.92 7.23
CA VAL A 144 30.21 -4.00 7.20
C VAL A 144 29.88 -2.81 8.08
N VAL A 145 30.71 -2.59 9.10
CA VAL A 145 30.59 -1.46 10.02
C VAL A 145 31.93 -0.72 10.02
N ASN A 146 31.89 0.58 9.72
CA ASN A 146 33.11 1.39 9.57
C ASN A 146 33.69 1.87 10.91
N SER A 147 32.83 1.97 11.93
CA SER A 147 33.21 2.29 13.30
C SER A 147 32.90 1.09 14.18
N ASP A 148 32.14 1.26 15.25
CA ASP A 148 32.02 0.23 16.27
C ASP A 148 30.90 -0.75 15.95
N HIS A 149 31.24 -2.04 15.99
CA HIS A 149 30.25 -3.13 16.04
C HIS A 149 30.21 -3.67 17.47
N TYR A 150 29.15 -3.32 18.20
CA TYR A 150 28.99 -3.66 19.61
C TYR A 150 27.90 -4.72 19.81
N LEU A 151 28.27 -5.83 20.45
CA LEU A 151 27.34 -6.90 20.85
C LEU A 151 27.35 -6.99 22.37
N LYS A 152 26.18 -6.87 22.99
CA LYS A 152 25.99 -7.09 24.43
C LYS A 152 24.80 -8.00 24.63
N ALA A 153 25.05 -9.14 25.24
CA ALA A 153 24.05 -10.11 25.65
C ALA A 153 24.52 -10.76 26.95
N THR A 154 23.63 -11.47 27.64
CA THR A 154 24.03 -12.35 28.75
C THR A 154 25.03 -13.39 28.27
N ASP A 155 24.75 -14.00 27.12
CA ASP A 155 25.62 -14.97 26.44
C ASP A 155 25.72 -14.64 24.95
N ILE A 156 26.91 -14.87 24.39
CA ILE A 156 27.14 -14.81 22.94
C ILE A 156 27.69 -16.16 22.50
N VAL A 157 26.95 -16.84 21.63
CA VAL A 157 27.36 -18.11 21.02
C VAL A 157 27.59 -17.87 19.53
N LEU A 158 28.80 -18.18 19.06
CA LEU A 158 29.18 -18.11 17.65
C LEU A 158 29.59 -19.50 17.21
N GLU A 159 28.89 -20.05 16.23
CA GLU A 159 29.14 -21.38 15.68
C GLU A 159 29.49 -21.27 14.19
N ALA A 160 30.52 -22.01 13.78
CA ALA A 160 30.92 -22.11 12.38
C ALA A 160 31.15 -23.59 12.03
N GLY A 161 30.60 -24.03 10.90
CA GLY A 161 30.70 -25.44 10.49
C GLY A 161 32.03 -25.86 9.88
N GLN A 162 32.89 -24.91 9.46
CA GLN A 162 34.20 -25.20 8.86
C GLN A 162 35.34 -24.48 9.58
N SER A 163 35.25 -23.16 9.69
CA SER A 163 36.25 -22.37 10.40
C SER A 163 35.66 -21.10 10.98
N PHE A 164 36.13 -20.70 12.16
CA PHE A 164 35.83 -19.43 12.79
C PHE A 164 37.12 -18.60 12.89
N THR A 165 37.12 -17.38 12.33
CA THR A 165 38.30 -16.49 12.32
C THR A 165 37.97 -15.12 12.89
N VAL A 166 38.77 -14.65 13.84
CA VAL A 166 38.78 -13.26 14.32
C VAL A 166 40.13 -12.66 13.97
N LYS A 167 40.14 -11.56 13.21
CA LYS A 167 41.38 -10.92 12.74
C LYS A 167 41.36 -9.42 13.00
N GLY A 168 42.51 -8.88 13.38
CA GLY A 168 42.76 -7.46 13.49
C GLY A 168 44.16 -7.08 12.98
N PRO A 169 44.53 -5.79 13.05
CA PRO A 169 45.85 -5.33 12.59
C PRO A 169 47.04 -6.00 13.28
N GLY A 170 46.86 -6.43 14.54
CA GLY A 170 47.93 -7.07 15.34
C GLY A 170 48.05 -8.59 15.19
N GLY A 171 47.15 -9.26 14.45
CA GLY A 171 47.14 -10.71 14.37
C GLY A 171 45.75 -11.32 14.13
N PHE A 172 45.63 -12.63 14.36
CA PHE A 172 44.37 -13.35 14.28
C PHE A 172 44.27 -14.53 15.25
N MET A 173 43.03 -14.93 15.51
CA MET A 173 42.62 -16.20 16.10
C MET A 173 41.82 -16.98 15.06
N LYS A 174 42.12 -18.27 14.90
CA LYS A 174 41.38 -19.18 14.02
C LYS A 174 41.05 -20.48 14.76
N ILE A 175 39.83 -20.97 14.57
CA ILE A 175 39.36 -22.28 15.03
C ILE A 175 38.92 -23.06 13.79
N ASP A 176 39.45 -24.26 13.58
CA ASP A 176 39.10 -25.18 12.50
C ASP A 176 39.30 -26.65 12.94
N ASP A 177 39.28 -27.59 11.98
CA ASP A 177 39.46 -29.03 12.23
C ASP A 177 40.83 -29.41 12.80
N SER A 178 41.83 -28.52 12.69
CA SER A 178 43.16 -28.71 13.26
C SER A 178 43.30 -28.21 14.70
N GLY A 179 42.31 -27.48 15.22
CA GLY A 179 42.28 -26.93 16.57
C GLY A 179 42.25 -25.39 16.59
N ILE A 180 42.92 -24.79 17.58
CA ILE A 180 42.96 -23.33 17.79
C ILE A 180 44.35 -22.79 17.41
N THR A 181 44.41 -21.83 16.50
CA THR A 181 45.62 -21.10 16.13
C THR A 181 45.55 -19.64 16.59
N LEU A 182 46.62 -19.17 17.24
CA LEU A 182 46.82 -17.78 17.64
C LEU A 182 48.13 -17.25 17.03
N GLN A 183 48.07 -16.17 16.28
CA GLN A 183 49.26 -15.53 15.69
C GLN A 183 49.19 -14.01 15.87
N GLY A 184 50.27 -13.41 16.37
CA GLY A 184 50.41 -11.96 16.54
C GLY A 184 51.82 -11.55 16.95
N ASN A 185 52.06 -10.24 17.05
CA ASN A 185 53.33 -9.71 17.55
C ASN A 185 53.37 -9.83 19.09
N LEU A 186 54.55 -10.21 19.62
CA LEU A 186 54.86 -10.12 21.05
C LEU A 186 55.01 -8.67 21.50
#